data_AF-A0A7Y4QPD7-F1
#
_entry.id   AF-A0A7Y4QPD7-F1
#
_cell.length_a   1.000
_cell.length_b   1.000
_cell.length_c   1.000
_cell.angle_alpha   90.00
_cell.angle_beta   90.00
_cell.angle_gamma   90.00
#
_symmetry.space_group_name_H-M   'P 1'
#
loop_
_entity.id
_entity.type
_entity.pdbx_description
1 polymer ?
#
loop_
_entity_poly.entity_id
_entity_poly.type
_entity_poly.pdbx_seq_one_letter_code
_entity_poly.pdbx_strand_id
1 'polypeptide(L)'
;MRTSSTNGGVMELIEAGYVKPAFVVISNELTTPKLLWCPEDKQRQIATNFSTVLASANISFFIGLDADETKPQMFLTGDDNLLVNGQPVKPGVVSLATNAPVSWSTARHNQQGNIALADGSVHTLSSSKLRESLSWGGTNVIRLAFP
;
A
#
# COMPACT_ATOMS: atom_id res chain seq x y z
N MET A 1 22.88 -9.73 19.42
CA MET A 1 22.28 -8.38 19.36
C MET A 1 20.79 -8.56 19.57
N ARG A 2 20.29 -8.19 20.76
CA ARG A 2 18.90 -8.43 21.19
C ARG A 2 17.98 -7.48 20.45
N THR A 3 17.07 -7.98 19.63
CA THR A 3 15.87 -7.22 19.27
C THR A 3 14.85 -7.47 20.39
N SER A 4 14.68 -6.47 21.25
CA SER A 4 13.66 -6.50 22.30
C SER A 4 12.29 -6.41 21.62
N SER A 5 11.55 -7.51 21.58
CA SER A 5 10.14 -7.52 21.17
C SER A 5 9.30 -7.01 22.34
N THR A 6 9.28 -5.71 22.54
CA THR A 6 8.34 -5.06 23.44
C THR A 6 7.48 -4.18 22.56
N ASN A 7 6.35 -4.72 22.06
CA ASN A 7 5.23 -4.05 21.34
C ASN A 7 5.08 -4.28 19.81
N GLY A 8 4.90 -5.53 19.34
CA GLY A 8 4.15 -5.73 18.09
C GLY A 8 4.93 -5.84 16.77
N GLY A 9 6.23 -6.15 16.81
CA GLY A 9 6.98 -6.59 15.63
C GLY A 9 7.06 -5.51 14.54
N VAL A 10 6.79 -5.88 13.28
CA VAL A 10 6.89 -4.96 12.13
C VAL A 10 5.93 -3.77 12.23
N MET A 11 4.80 -3.92 12.93
CA MET A 11 3.81 -2.85 13.06
C MET A 11 4.35 -1.63 13.80
N GLU A 12 5.20 -1.82 14.81
CA GLU A 12 5.84 -0.72 15.54
C GLU A 12 6.70 0.15 14.61
N LEU A 13 7.43 -0.50 13.69
CA LEU A 13 8.26 0.19 12.71
C LEU A 13 7.40 0.94 11.68
N ILE A 14 6.30 0.33 11.22
CA ILE A 14 5.37 0.97 10.29
C ILE A 14 4.72 2.21 10.92
N GLU A 15 4.27 2.12 12.17
CA GLU A 15 3.68 3.24 12.91
C GLU A 15 4.68 4.38 13.15
N ALA A 16 5.97 4.05 13.28
CA ALA A 16 7.07 5.02 13.28
C ALA A 16 7.41 5.59 11.88
N GLY A 17 6.70 5.17 10.83
CA GLY A 17 6.87 5.64 9.44
C GLY A 17 7.85 4.81 8.60
N TYR A 18 8.43 3.75 9.15
CA TYR A 18 9.31 2.84 8.41
C TYR A 18 8.48 1.74 7.76
N VAL A 19 8.15 1.91 6.47
CA VAL A 19 7.28 0.98 5.74
C VAL A 19 8.05 -0.18 5.09
N LYS A 20 9.34 -0.01 4.76
CA LYS A 20 10.19 -1.08 4.19
C LYS A 20 10.11 -2.43 4.94
N PRO A 21 10.15 -2.49 6.29
CA PRO A 21 10.06 -3.75 7.04
C PRO A 21 8.82 -4.59 6.70
N ALA A 22 7.70 -3.96 6.35
CA ALA A 22 6.49 -4.66 5.90
C ALA A 22 6.74 -5.47 4.62
N PHE A 23 7.39 -4.86 3.63
CA PHE A 23 7.72 -5.49 2.37
C PHE A 23 8.85 -6.52 2.48
N VAL A 24 9.72 -6.39 3.48
CA VAL A 24 10.71 -7.43 3.80
C VAL A 24 10.02 -8.67 4.35
N VAL A 25 8.99 -8.56 5.18
CA VAL A 25 8.24 -9.74 5.65
C VAL A 25 7.46 -10.41 4.52
N ILE A 26 6.92 -9.64 3.59
CA ILE A 26 6.27 -10.16 2.37
C ILE A 26 7.24 -11.04 1.52
N SER A 27 8.56 -10.92 1.70
CA SER A 27 9.52 -11.81 1.02
C SER A 27 9.36 -13.30 1.35
N ASN A 28 8.68 -13.64 2.45
CA ASN A 28 8.33 -15.03 2.75
C ASN A 28 7.22 -15.59 1.83
N GLU A 29 6.40 -14.71 1.25
CA GLU A 29 5.26 -15.05 0.39
C GLU A 29 5.58 -14.84 -1.11
N LEU A 30 6.56 -13.98 -1.42
CA LEU A 30 6.92 -13.63 -2.79
C LEU A 30 8.29 -14.20 -3.19
N THR A 31 8.31 -14.92 -4.32
CA THR A 31 9.55 -15.47 -4.89
C THR A 31 10.52 -14.39 -5.39
N THR A 32 10.03 -13.18 -5.70
CA THR A 32 10.87 -12.10 -6.25
C THR A 32 10.34 -10.71 -5.90
N PRO A 33 11.22 -9.74 -5.58
CA PRO A 33 10.80 -8.36 -5.32
C PRO A 33 10.41 -7.61 -6.60
N LYS A 34 10.63 -8.19 -7.78
CA LYS A 34 10.18 -7.60 -9.06
C LYS A 34 8.67 -7.39 -9.11
N LEU A 35 7.91 -8.18 -8.33
CA LEU A 35 6.46 -8.06 -8.20
C LEU A 35 6.03 -6.83 -7.40
N LEU A 36 6.95 -6.19 -6.66
CA LEU A 36 6.68 -4.96 -5.92
C LEU A 36 6.80 -3.69 -6.78
N TRP A 37 7.15 -3.83 -8.06
CA TRP A 37 7.28 -2.71 -8.99
C TRP A 37 6.20 -2.78 -10.08
N CYS A 38 5.55 -1.64 -10.34
CA CYS A 38 4.60 -1.51 -11.43
C CYS A 38 5.34 -1.13 -12.73
N PRO A 39 5.09 -1.82 -13.86
CA PRO A 39 5.72 -1.49 -15.14
C PRO A 39 5.47 -0.07 -15.69
N GLU A 40 4.38 0.56 -15.26
CA GLU A 40 4.08 1.95 -15.59
C GLU A 40 4.76 2.96 -14.66
N ASP A 41 5.35 2.52 -13.54
CA ASP A 41 6.14 3.38 -12.68
C ASP A 41 7.49 3.69 -13.31
N LYS A 42 7.55 4.83 -14.02
CA LYS A 42 8.76 5.32 -14.69
C LYS A 42 9.73 6.04 -13.76
N GLN A 43 9.32 6.32 -12.53
CA GLN A 43 10.15 7.05 -11.55
C GLN A 43 10.98 6.08 -10.70
N ARG A 44 10.47 4.87 -10.47
CA ARG A 44 11.10 3.85 -9.64
C ARG A 44 11.81 2.78 -10.45
N GLN A 45 12.85 2.20 -9.86
CA GLN A 45 13.62 1.11 -10.44
C GLN A 45 13.28 -0.23 -9.79
N ILE A 46 13.36 -1.30 -10.57
CA ILE A 46 13.11 -2.67 -10.11
C ILE A 46 14.18 -3.09 -9.11
N ALA A 47 13.77 -3.62 -7.95
CA ALA A 47 14.69 -4.30 -7.03
C ALA A 47 15.01 -5.72 -7.53
N THR A 48 16.26 -6.14 -7.42
CA THR A 48 16.71 -7.49 -7.85
C THR A 48 16.73 -8.51 -6.71
N ASN A 49 16.71 -8.07 -5.45
CA ASN A 49 16.63 -8.91 -4.26
C ASN A 49 15.97 -8.16 -3.09
N PHE A 50 15.44 -8.90 -2.10
CA PHE A 50 14.75 -8.34 -0.94
C PHE A 50 15.70 -7.76 0.13
N SER A 51 16.95 -8.22 0.20
CA SER A 51 17.85 -7.94 1.33
C SER A 51 18.68 -6.67 1.16
N THR A 52 19.40 -6.55 0.04
CA THR A 52 20.37 -5.47 -0.19
C THR A 52 19.82 -4.35 -1.06
N VAL A 53 18.91 -4.66 -1.99
CA VAL A 53 18.45 -3.69 -3.00
C VAL A 53 17.08 -3.12 -2.69
N LEU A 54 16.21 -3.84 -1.96
CA LEU A 54 14.86 -3.35 -1.68
C LEU A 54 14.90 -2.09 -0.77
N ALA A 55 14.43 -0.99 -1.33
CA ALA A 55 14.11 0.24 -0.64
C ALA A 55 12.69 0.70 -1.02
N SER A 56 12.15 1.64 -0.25
CA SER A 56 10.91 2.34 -0.58
C SER A 56 10.86 2.85 -2.03
N ALA A 57 11.99 3.34 -2.53
CA ALA A 57 12.12 3.84 -3.90
C ALA A 57 11.99 2.77 -4.99
N ASN A 58 11.81 1.49 -4.65
CA ASN A 58 11.64 0.39 -5.59
C ASN A 58 10.23 -0.22 -5.57
N ILE A 59 9.35 0.28 -4.70
CA ILE A 59 8.05 -0.32 -4.42
C ILE A 59 6.96 0.60 -4.97
N SER A 60 6.04 0.09 -5.79
CA SER A 60 4.97 0.88 -6.44
C SER A 60 3.59 0.70 -5.80
N PHE A 61 3.53 0.06 -4.64
CA PHE A 61 2.30 -0.35 -3.97
C PHE A 61 2.29 0.09 -2.50
N PHE A 62 1.10 0.40 -1.97
CA PHE A 62 0.88 0.62 -0.54
C PHE A 62 0.43 -0.69 0.15
N ILE A 63 0.45 -0.73 1.48
CA ILE A 63 -0.11 -1.83 2.29
C ILE A 63 -1.30 -1.31 3.11
N GLY A 64 -2.41 -2.05 3.13
CA GLY A 64 -3.51 -1.81 4.06
C GLY A 64 -3.20 -2.42 5.42
N LEU A 65 -3.26 -1.63 6.48
CA LEU A 65 -2.84 -2.04 7.83
C LEU A 65 -3.95 -2.71 8.64
N ASP A 66 -5.20 -2.55 8.19
CA ASP A 66 -6.39 -3.03 8.88
C ASP A 66 -7.09 -4.18 8.14
N ALA A 67 -6.45 -4.73 7.09
CA ALA A 67 -7.03 -5.80 6.29
C ALA A 67 -7.33 -7.02 7.16
N ASP A 68 -8.58 -7.47 7.10
CA ASP A 68 -9.10 -8.59 7.90
C ASP A 68 -9.88 -9.52 6.96
N GLU A 69 -9.54 -10.80 6.96
CA GLU A 69 -10.19 -11.81 6.12
C GLU A 69 -11.69 -12.00 6.43
N THR A 70 -12.13 -11.64 7.64
CA THR A 70 -13.55 -11.62 8.01
C THR A 70 -14.32 -10.42 7.41
N LYS A 71 -13.59 -9.44 6.87
CA LYS A 71 -14.10 -8.25 6.18
C LYS A 71 -13.52 -8.20 4.76
N PRO A 72 -14.02 -9.05 3.84
CA PRO A 72 -13.38 -9.38 2.58
C PRO A 72 -13.08 -8.17 1.68
N GLN A 73 -13.86 -7.10 1.80
CA GLN A 73 -13.73 -5.91 0.96
C GLN A 73 -12.79 -4.83 1.53
N MET A 74 -12.04 -5.13 2.60
CA MET A 74 -10.99 -4.24 3.09
C MET A 74 -9.79 -4.22 2.13
N PHE A 75 -9.12 -3.07 2.04
CA PHE A 75 -7.94 -2.94 1.18
C PHE A 75 -6.77 -3.70 1.79
N LEU A 76 -6.20 -4.62 1.02
CA LEU A 76 -4.99 -5.35 1.39
C LEU A 76 -3.74 -4.64 0.85
N THR A 77 -3.76 -4.25 -0.42
CA THR A 77 -2.69 -3.51 -1.09
C THR A 77 -3.24 -2.83 -2.35
N GLY A 78 -2.48 -1.95 -2.97
CA GLY A 78 -2.86 -1.32 -4.22
C GLY A 78 -1.79 -0.36 -4.73
N ASP A 79 -2.00 0.17 -5.93
CA ASP A 79 -1.07 1.15 -6.50
C ASP A 79 -0.91 2.36 -5.57
N ASP A 80 0.33 2.84 -5.39
CA ASP A 80 0.61 3.90 -4.41
C ASP A 80 0.56 5.33 -4.98
N ASN A 81 0.20 5.49 -6.25
CA ASN A 81 0.14 6.78 -6.94
C ASN A 81 -1.12 7.60 -6.61
N LEU A 82 -1.57 7.55 -5.35
CA LEU A 82 -2.72 8.27 -4.84
C LEU A 82 -2.43 9.75 -4.59
N LEU A 83 -3.46 10.55 -4.81
CA LEU A 83 -3.54 11.94 -4.41
C LEU A 83 -4.59 12.06 -3.30
N VAL A 84 -4.32 12.85 -2.27
CA VAL A 84 -5.29 13.28 -1.26
C VAL A 84 -5.36 14.80 -1.32
N ASN A 85 -6.56 15.36 -1.52
CA ASN A 85 -6.72 16.80 -1.80
C ASN A 85 -5.86 17.27 -2.99
N GLY A 86 -5.72 16.42 -4.02
CA GLY A 86 -4.90 16.72 -5.20
C GLY A 86 -3.38 16.71 -4.97
N GLN A 87 -2.90 16.34 -3.78
CA GLN A 87 -1.48 16.25 -3.46
C GLN A 87 -1.02 14.79 -3.37
N PRO A 88 0.15 14.43 -3.93
CA PRO A 88 0.70 13.09 -3.78
C PRO A 88 0.81 12.67 -2.32
N VAL A 89 0.41 11.44 -2.04
CA VAL A 89 0.61 10.86 -0.72
C VAL A 89 2.10 10.74 -0.43
N LYS A 90 2.50 11.17 0.78
CA LYS A 90 3.89 11.06 1.24
C LYS A 90 4.15 9.67 1.82
N PRO A 91 5.41 9.19 1.81
CA PRO A 91 5.82 7.99 2.53
C PRO A 91 5.36 7.98 3.99
N GLY A 92 5.00 6.80 4.49
CA GLY A 92 4.51 6.58 5.86
C GLY A 92 3.04 6.18 5.94
N VAL A 93 2.46 6.25 7.15
CA VAL A 93 1.07 5.84 7.40
C VAL A 93 0.12 7.00 7.15
N VAL A 94 -0.90 6.75 6.34
CA VAL A 94 -2.00 7.68 6.06
C VAL A 94 -3.32 7.06 6.49
N SER A 95 -4.08 7.82 7.28
CA SER A 95 -5.45 7.48 7.65
C SER A 95 -6.42 8.22 6.74
N LEU A 96 -7.20 7.48 5.97
CA LEU A 96 -8.22 8.01 5.06
C LEU A 96 -9.60 7.81 5.67
N ALA A 97 -10.34 8.89 5.89
CA ALA A 97 -11.77 8.80 6.16
C ALA A 97 -12.51 8.27 4.92
N THR A 98 -13.66 7.63 5.08
CA THR A 98 -14.46 7.08 3.96
C THR A 98 -14.94 8.14 2.97
N ASN A 99 -14.98 9.41 3.37
CA ASN A 99 -15.32 10.55 2.53
C ASN A 99 -14.08 11.36 2.08
N ALA A 100 -12.87 10.84 2.27
CA ALA A 100 -11.65 11.54 1.89
C ALA A 100 -11.63 11.82 0.38
N PRO A 101 -11.20 13.03 -0.05
CA PRO A 101 -11.08 13.38 -1.46
C PRO A 101 -9.82 12.76 -2.06
N VAL A 102 -9.87 11.43 -2.23
CA VAL A 102 -8.81 10.62 -2.84
C VAL A 102 -9.02 10.51 -4.35
N SER A 103 -7.92 10.47 -5.10
CA SER A 103 -7.93 10.19 -6.54
C SER A 103 -6.63 9.54 -6.97
N TRP A 104 -6.65 8.87 -8.12
CA TRP A 104 -5.44 8.42 -8.79
C TRP A 104 -4.73 9.59 -9.47
N SER A 105 -3.41 9.66 -9.35
CA SER A 105 -2.63 10.60 -10.16
C SER A 105 -2.58 10.15 -11.62
N THR A 106 -2.20 11.07 -12.51
CA THR A 106 -1.89 10.75 -13.92
C THR A 106 -0.53 10.10 -14.11
N ALA A 107 0.27 9.96 -13.05
CA ALA A 107 1.64 9.43 -13.13
C ALA A 107 1.67 7.96 -13.57
N ARG A 108 0.60 7.19 -13.29
CA ARG A 108 0.41 5.79 -13.70
C ARG A 108 -1.04 5.54 -14.03
N HIS A 109 -1.30 4.62 -14.96
CA HIS A 109 -2.60 4.07 -15.31
C HIS A 109 -3.68 5.11 -15.64
N ASN A 110 -3.30 6.32 -16.05
CA ASN A 110 -4.18 7.40 -16.49
C ASN A 110 -5.40 7.64 -15.58
N GLN A 111 -5.17 7.96 -14.30
CA GLN A 111 -6.22 8.20 -13.29
C GLN A 111 -7.07 6.97 -12.91
N GLN A 112 -6.47 5.79 -13.09
CA GLN A 112 -6.95 4.53 -12.57
C GLN A 112 -5.86 3.88 -11.71
N GLY A 113 -6.21 2.82 -11.00
CA GLY A 113 -5.26 2.02 -10.25
C GLY A 113 -5.91 0.73 -9.77
N ASN A 114 -5.07 -0.24 -9.44
CA ASN A 114 -5.48 -1.55 -8.96
C ASN A 114 -5.46 -1.57 -7.43
N ILE A 115 -6.52 -2.12 -6.86
CA ILE A 115 -6.64 -2.42 -5.43
C ILE A 115 -6.89 -3.91 -5.26
N ALA A 116 -6.06 -4.58 -4.46
CA ALA A 116 -6.32 -5.92 -3.96
C ALA A 116 -7.09 -5.84 -2.64
N LEU A 117 -8.10 -6.69 -2.49
CA LEU A 117 -8.93 -6.77 -1.30
C LEU A 117 -8.53 -7.97 -0.43
N ALA A 118 -9.02 -8.00 0.81
CA ALA A 118 -8.71 -9.03 1.79
C ALA A 118 -9.19 -10.43 1.37
N ASP A 119 -10.18 -10.54 0.48
CA ASP A 119 -10.62 -11.81 -0.12
C ASP A 119 -9.75 -12.33 -1.27
N GLY A 120 -8.66 -11.62 -1.60
CA GLY A 120 -7.76 -11.98 -2.68
C GLY A 120 -8.22 -11.54 -4.08
N SER A 121 -9.38 -10.87 -4.19
CA SER A 121 -9.80 -10.25 -5.45
C SER A 121 -8.99 -8.98 -5.75
N VAL A 122 -8.90 -8.63 -7.03
CA VAL A 122 -8.24 -7.40 -7.50
C VAL A 122 -9.19 -6.62 -8.39
N HIS A 123 -9.35 -5.34 -8.11
CA HIS A 123 -10.20 -4.43 -8.87
C HIS A 123 -9.39 -3.27 -9.43
N THR A 124 -9.56 -3.01 -10.74
CA THR A 124 -9.12 -1.75 -11.35
C THR A 124 -10.21 -0.70 -11.12
N LEU A 125 -9.86 0.39 -10.44
CA LEU A 125 -10.78 1.43 -10.03
C LEU A 125 -10.43 2.75 -10.69
N SER A 126 -11.41 3.47 -11.21
CA SER A 126 -11.28 4.90 -11.50
C SER A 126 -11.25 5.71 -10.20
N SER A 127 -10.90 7.01 -10.27
CA SER A 127 -10.93 7.88 -9.08
C SER A 127 -12.31 8.01 -8.45
N SER A 128 -13.40 7.92 -9.23
CA SER A 128 -14.76 7.88 -8.66
C SER A 128 -15.01 6.56 -7.92
N LYS A 129 -14.65 5.42 -8.52
CA LYS A 129 -14.81 4.11 -7.89
C LYS A 129 -13.91 3.89 -6.68
N LEU A 130 -12.72 4.48 -6.65
CA LEU A 130 -11.86 4.48 -5.46
C LEU A 130 -12.53 5.19 -4.29
N ARG A 131 -13.18 6.33 -4.51
CA ARG A 131 -13.90 7.05 -3.43
C ARG A 131 -15.09 6.25 -2.91
N GLU A 132 -15.83 5.58 -3.80
CA GLU A 132 -16.89 4.66 -3.39
C GLU A 132 -16.33 3.49 -2.56
N SER A 133 -15.19 2.92 -2.97
CA SER A 133 -14.62 1.73 -2.35
C SER A 133 -14.05 1.95 -0.95
N LEU A 134 -13.75 3.19 -0.55
CA LEU A 134 -13.34 3.49 0.82
C LEU A 134 -14.38 3.02 1.86
N SER A 135 -15.66 2.94 1.48
CA SER A 135 -16.75 2.50 2.37
C SER A 135 -16.96 0.98 2.43
N TRP A 136 -16.35 0.20 1.53
CA TRP A 136 -16.63 -1.23 1.40
C TRP A 136 -16.22 -2.06 2.62
N GLY A 137 -15.12 -1.69 3.28
CA GLY A 137 -14.58 -2.42 4.44
C GLY A 137 -15.40 -2.31 5.73
N GLY A 138 -16.50 -1.55 5.74
CA GLY A 138 -17.35 -1.39 6.92
C GLY A 138 -16.68 -0.64 8.09
N THR A 139 -15.62 0.13 7.81
CA THR A 139 -14.96 1.03 8.78
C THR A 139 -15.11 2.48 8.33
N ASN A 140 -14.96 3.42 9.27
CA ASN A 140 -14.99 4.85 8.96
C ASN A 140 -13.61 5.41 8.55
N VAL A 141 -12.56 4.63 8.77
CA VAL A 141 -11.16 4.99 8.50
C VAL A 141 -10.45 3.78 7.89
N ILE A 142 -9.59 4.03 6.91
CA ILE A 142 -8.66 3.07 6.32
C ILE A 142 -7.24 3.56 6.58
N ARG A 143 -6.40 2.72 7.19
CA ARG A 143 -4.97 3.03 7.36
C ARG A 143 -4.14 2.34 6.28
N LEU A 144 -3.39 3.15 5.54
CA LEU A 144 -2.54 2.72 4.43
C LEU A 144 -1.09 3.12 4.69
N ALA A 145 -0.14 2.22 4.46
CA ALA A 145 1.29 2.49 4.56
C ALA A 145 1.91 2.64 3.17
N PHE A 146 2.48 3.80 2.89
CA PHE A 146 3.11 4.17 1.62
C PHE A 146 4.63 4.07 1.71
N PRO A 147 5.30 3.45 0.73
CA PRO A 147 6.75 3.33 0.71
C PRO A 147 7.45 4.68 0.61
#